data_AF-A0A5C7NXU8-F1
#
_entry.id   AF-A0A5C7NXU8-F1
#
_cell.length_a   1.000
_cell.length_b   1.000
_cell.length_c   1.000
_cell.angle_alpha   90.00
_cell.angle_beta   90.00
_cell.angle_gamma   90.00
#
_symmetry.space_group_name_H-M   'P 1'
#
loop_
_entity.id
_entity.type
_entity.pdbx_description
1 polymer ?
#
loop_
_entity_poly.entity_id
_entity_poly.type
_entity_poly.pdbx_seq_one_letter_code
_entity_poly.pdbx_strand_id
1 'polypeptide(L)'
;GRVSKVSDEESDAYFASRPLAHRIGAWASPQSEAIANRAVIVARAAEYGLRFGLKPPRPPHWGGYRLTPDYWEFWQGRPSRLHDRYAYRRQEDGSWLRERLAP
;
A
#
# COMPACT_ATOMS: atom_id res chain seq x y z
N GLY A 1 3.74 -7.97 -12.79
CA GLY A 1 4.05 -6.56 -12.51
C GLY A 1 5.17 -6.48 -11.50
N ARG A 2 6.12 -5.57 -11.70
CA ARG A 2 7.26 -5.35 -10.79
C ARG A 2 6.85 -4.42 -9.65
N VAL A 3 7.21 -4.76 -8.42
CA VAL A 3 7.04 -3.86 -7.26
C VAL A 3 8.38 -3.21 -6.93
N SER A 4 8.38 -1.90 -6.68
CA SER A 4 9.55 -1.16 -6.18
C SER A 4 9.15 -0.27 -5.01
N LYS A 5 10.10 0.02 -4.11
CA LYS A 5 9.90 1.07 -3.10
C LYS A 5 9.75 2.42 -3.79
N VAL A 6 8.88 3.28 -3.26
CA VAL A 6 8.83 4.70 -3.67
C VAL A 6 9.96 5.46 -2.99
N SER A 7 10.21 6.70 -3.42
CA SER A 7 11.26 7.51 -2.80
C SER A 7 10.90 7.88 -1.35
N ASP A 8 11.91 8.25 -0.57
CA ASP A 8 11.71 8.71 0.79
C ASP A 8 10.86 9.98 0.81
N GLU A 9 11.05 10.91 -0.14
CA GLU A 9 10.30 12.16 -0.24
C GLU A 9 8.81 11.91 -0.52
N GLU A 10 8.48 10.97 -1.40
CA GLU A 10 7.08 10.58 -1.67
C GLU A 10 6.46 9.95 -0.42
N SER A 11 7.21 9.09 0.27
CA SER A 11 6.77 8.49 1.54
C SER A 11 6.59 9.53 2.64
N ASP A 12 7.49 10.50 2.75
CA ASP A 12 7.45 11.59 3.74
C ASP A 12 6.26 12.52 3.50
N ALA A 13 6.05 12.93 2.24
CA ALA A 13 4.92 13.78 1.86
C ALA A 13 3.58 13.10 2.16
N TYR A 14 3.45 11.82 1.77
CA TYR A 14 2.23 11.05 2.08
C TYR A 14 2.08 10.80 3.58
N PHE A 15 3.17 10.50 4.30
CA PHE A 15 3.11 10.32 5.76
C PHE A 15 2.61 11.59 6.45
N ALA A 16 3.14 12.75 6.06
CA ALA A 16 2.80 14.05 6.66
C ALA A 16 1.33 14.46 6.44
N SER A 17 0.69 14.02 5.36
CA SER A 17 -0.73 14.31 5.08
C SER A 17 -1.70 13.47 5.93
N ARG A 18 -1.23 12.39 6.57
CA ARG A 18 -2.07 11.52 7.39
C ARG A 18 -2.48 12.19 8.71
N PRO A 19 -3.69 11.88 9.24
CA PRO A 19 -4.11 12.32 10.57
C PRO A 19 -3.06 12.03 11.65
N LEU A 20 -2.94 12.90 12.65
CA LEU A 20 -1.93 12.76 13.71
C LEU A 20 -1.97 11.38 14.38
N ALA A 21 -3.16 10.89 14.74
CA ALA A 21 -3.33 9.58 15.36
C ALA A 21 -2.80 8.44 14.47
N HIS A 22 -2.92 8.56 13.15
CA HIS A 22 -2.43 7.55 12.20
C HIS A 22 -0.90 7.56 12.11
N ARG A 23 -0.28 8.74 12.21
CA ARG A 23 1.18 8.90 12.24
C ARG A 23 1.79 8.37 13.54
N ILE A 24 1.15 8.62 14.69
CA ILE A 24 1.54 8.04 15.98
C ILE A 24 1.34 6.52 15.98
N GLY A 25 0.22 6.03 15.45
CA GLY A 25 -0.04 4.59 15.33
C GLY A 25 1.02 3.85 14.51
N ALA A 26 1.56 4.49 13.47
CA ALA A 26 2.65 3.92 12.67
C ALA A 26 3.96 3.72 13.47
N TRP A 27 4.21 4.53 14.50
CA TRP A 27 5.31 4.29 15.45
C TRP A 27 4.96 3.24 16.50
N ALA A 28 3.73 3.27 17.01
CA ALA A 28 3.33 2.44 18.14
C ALA A 28 3.20 0.94 17.80
N SER A 29 2.82 0.62 16.56
CA SER A 29 2.51 -0.73 16.12
C SER A 29 3.70 -1.38 15.40
N PRO A 30 4.35 -2.41 15.97
CA PRO A 30 5.29 -3.26 15.24
C PRO A 30 4.48 -4.19 14.33
N GLN A 31 4.16 -3.72 13.12
CA GLN A 31 3.23 -4.42 12.24
C GLN A 31 3.62 -5.90 12.06
N SER A 32 2.65 -6.78 12.31
CA SER A 32 2.77 -8.25 12.18
C SER A 32 3.61 -8.97 13.23
N GLU A 33 4.16 -8.27 14.23
CA GLU A 33 4.83 -8.91 15.37
C GLU A 33 3.85 -9.32 16.47
N ALA A 34 4.14 -10.45 17.15
CA ALA A 34 3.36 -10.87 18.31
C ALA A 34 3.59 -9.93 19.49
N ILE A 35 2.51 -9.52 20.15
CA ILE A 35 2.53 -8.67 21.35
C ILE A 35 1.72 -9.32 22.46
N ALA A 36 2.06 -9.03 23.72
CA ALA A 36 1.43 -9.67 24.87
C ALA A 36 -0.08 -9.39 24.97
N ASN A 37 -0.50 -8.17 24.71
CA ASN A 37 -1.90 -7.74 24.75
C ASN A 37 -2.06 -6.31 24.19
N ARG A 38 -3.32 -5.83 24.15
CA ARG A 38 -3.69 -4.50 23.67
C ARG A 38 -3.02 -3.34 24.43
N ALA A 39 -2.72 -3.49 25.72
CA ALA A 39 -2.16 -2.41 26.52
C ALA A 39 -0.76 -1.98 26.01
N VAL A 40 -0.01 -2.89 25.39
CA VAL A 40 1.29 -2.60 24.78
C VAL A 40 1.18 -1.51 23.71
N ILE A 41 0.22 -1.63 22.78
CA ILE A 41 0.03 -0.62 21.71
C ILE A 41 -0.46 0.70 22.29
N VAL A 42 -1.35 0.67 23.29
CA VAL A 42 -1.86 1.90 23.95
C VAL A 42 -0.74 2.65 24.65
N ALA A 43 0.11 1.95 25.40
CA ALA A 43 1.25 2.54 26.09
C ALA A 43 2.25 3.15 25.09
N ARG A 44 2.59 2.44 24.01
CA ARG A 44 3.48 2.96 22.96
C ARG A 44 2.89 4.17 22.22
N ALA A 45 1.59 4.18 21.96
CA ALA A 45 0.93 5.33 21.35
C ALA A 45 1.00 6.57 22.25
N ALA A 46 0.82 6.41 23.56
CA ALA A 46 1.02 7.49 24.52
C ALA A 46 2.48 7.95 24.58
N GLU A 47 3.43 7.01 24.64
CA GLU A 47 4.88 7.29 24.62
C GLU A 47 5.28 8.11 23.39
N TYR A 48 4.94 7.64 22.19
CA TYR A 48 5.28 8.35 20.95
C TYR A 48 4.50 9.64 20.78
N GLY A 49 3.27 9.73 21.30
CA GLY A 49 2.49 10.96 21.34
C GLY A 49 3.18 12.04 22.18
N LEU A 50 3.69 11.68 23.36
CA LEU A 50 4.47 12.59 24.21
C LEU A 50 5.81 12.95 23.57
N ARG A 51 6.50 11.97 22.97
CA ARG A 51 7.82 12.16 22.37
C ARG A 51 7.81 13.10 21.17
N PHE A 52 6.79 13.00 20.31
CA PHE A 52 6.78 13.68 19.02
C PHE A 52 5.75 14.81 18.90
N GLY A 53 4.81 14.90 19.82
CA GLY A 53 3.74 15.89 19.79
C GLY A 53 2.97 15.87 18.47
N LEU A 54 2.75 17.06 17.88
CA LEU A 54 1.92 17.22 16.67
C LEU A 54 2.66 16.95 15.36
N LYS A 55 3.98 16.71 15.40
CA LYS A 55 4.83 16.54 14.22
C LYS A 55 5.71 15.28 14.32
N PRO A 56 5.13 14.09 14.45
CA PRO A 56 5.90 12.85 14.37
C PRO A 56 6.62 12.74 13.02
N PRO A 57 7.92 12.41 13.02
CA PRO A 57 8.62 12.05 11.78
C PRO A 57 8.09 10.71 11.26
N ARG A 58 8.34 10.39 9.99
CA ARG A 58 8.04 9.07 9.43
C ARG A 58 8.97 8.02 10.09
N PRO A 59 8.44 6.87 10.57
CA PRO A 59 9.29 5.77 11.01
C PRO A 59 10.15 5.22 9.85
N PRO A 60 11.40 4.81 10.09
CA PRO A 60 12.30 4.33 9.02
C PRO A 60 11.81 3.04 8.34
N HIS A 61 10.97 2.26 9.01
CA HIS A 61 10.36 1.04 8.47
C HIS A 61 9.05 1.31 7.71
N TRP A 62 8.55 2.55 7.73
CA TRP A 62 7.29 2.92 7.07
C TRP A 62 7.57 3.59 5.73
N GLY A 63 6.86 3.18 4.68
CA GLY A 63 6.97 3.79 3.35
C GLY A 63 5.99 3.21 2.35
N GLY A 64 6.04 3.71 1.12
CA GLY A 64 5.21 3.25 0.01
C GLY A 64 5.92 2.23 -0.90
N TYR A 65 5.11 1.47 -1.62
CA TYR A 65 5.54 0.65 -2.75
C TYR A 65 4.71 1.00 -3.98
N ARG A 66 5.31 0.92 -5.16
CA ARG A 66 4.66 1.10 -6.45
C ARG A 66 4.71 -0.20 -7.23
N LEU A 67 3.54 -0.65 -7.69
CA LEU A 67 3.42 -1.72 -8.67
C LEU A 67 3.46 -1.10 -10.06
N THR A 68 4.47 -1.49 -10.85
CA THR A 68 4.51 -1.26 -12.29
C THR A 68 3.92 -2.47 -12.99
N PRO A 69 2.67 -2.39 -13.47
CA PRO A 69 2.00 -3.50 -14.13
C PRO A 69 2.62 -3.78 -15.50
N ASP A 70 2.77 -5.06 -15.81
CA ASP A 70 3.08 -5.60 -17.15
C ASP A 70 1.85 -6.34 -17.73
N TYR A 71 0.82 -6.51 -16.91
CA TYR A 71 -0.41 -7.19 -17.23
C TYR A 71 -1.58 -6.54 -16.50
N TRP A 72 -2.67 -6.30 -17.22
CA TRP A 72 -3.97 -5.99 -16.67
C TRP A 72 -4.99 -6.97 -17.21
N GLU A 73 -5.95 -7.36 -16.37
CA GLU A 73 -7.11 -8.11 -16.81
C GLU A 73 -8.38 -7.46 -16.28
N PHE A 74 -9.32 -7.25 -17.20
CA PHE A 74 -10.66 -6.79 -16.88
C PHE A 74 -11.61 -7.95 -17.12
N TRP A 75 -12.26 -8.38 -16.04
CA TRP A 75 -13.26 -9.44 -16.07
C TRP A 75 -14.63 -8.83 -15.81
N GLN A 76 -15.59 -9.12 -16.68
CA GLN A 76 -16.98 -8.70 -16.54
C GLN A 76 -17.91 -9.91 -16.57
N GLY A 77 -18.61 -10.13 -15.46
CA GLY A 77 -19.56 -11.21 -15.29
C GLY A 77 -20.77 -11.07 -16.19
N ARG A 78 -21.33 -12.21 -16.60
CA ARG A 78 -22.51 -12.36 -17.47
C ARG A 78 -23.37 -13.51 -16.95
N PRO A 79 -24.72 -13.38 -16.94
CA PRO A 79 -25.61 -14.47 -16.49
C PRO A 79 -25.45 -15.77 -17.28
N SER A 80 -25.13 -15.67 -18.57
CA SER A 80 -24.92 -16.82 -19.47
C SER A 80 -23.66 -17.64 -19.16
N ARG A 81 -22.85 -17.24 -18.17
CA ARG A 81 -21.50 -17.78 -17.88
C ARG A 81 -20.46 -17.51 -18.96
N LEU A 82 -20.84 -16.89 -20.07
CA LEU A 82 -19.93 -16.43 -21.11
C LEU A 82 -19.40 -15.03 -20.76
N HIS A 83 -18.52 -14.98 -19.77
CA HIS A 83 -17.91 -13.76 -19.26
C HIS A 83 -17.03 -13.04 -20.29
N ASP A 84 -16.98 -11.72 -20.20
CA ASP A 84 -16.05 -10.94 -20.99
C ASP A 84 -14.74 -10.81 -20.23
N ARG A 85 -13.65 -11.25 -20.86
CA ARG A 85 -12.30 -11.14 -20.32
C ARG A 85 -11.43 -10.42 -21.33
N TYR A 86 -10.91 -9.26 -20.94
CA TYR A 86 -9.96 -8.49 -21.73
C TYR A 86 -8.63 -8.39 -20.99
N ALA A 87 -7.60 -8.96 -21.60
CA ALA A 87 -6.23 -8.89 -21.13
C ALA A 87 -5.47 -7.79 -21.86
N TYR A 88 -4.67 -7.03 -21.13
CA TYR A 88 -3.70 -6.08 -21.67
C TYR A 88 -2.31 -6.52 -21.23
N ARG A 89 -1.43 -6.83 -22.18
CA ARG A 89 -0.04 -7.25 -21.95
C ARG A 89 0.92 -6.18 -22.46
N ARG A 90 1.84 -5.74 -21.60
CA ARG A 90 2.90 -4.80 -21.98
C ARG A 90 3.91 -5.52 -22.85
N GLN A 91 4.17 -4.98 -24.03
CA GLN A 91 5.15 -5.49 -24.99
C GLN A 91 6.55 -4.90 -24.72
N GLU A 92 7.56 -5.46 -25.37
CA GLU A 92 8.95 -5.02 -25.24
C GLU A 92 9.16 -3.57 -25.71
N ASP A 93 8.45 -3.16 -26.76
CA ASP A 93 8.45 -1.79 -27.30
C ASP A 93 7.68 -0.78 -26.41
N GLY A 94 7.10 -1.25 -25.30
CA GLY A 94 6.33 -0.45 -24.36
C GLY A 94 4.86 -0.25 -24.74
N SER A 95 4.41 -0.75 -25.90
CA SER A 95 3.00 -0.76 -26.28
C SER A 95 2.20 -1.78 -25.46
N TRP A 96 0.87 -1.68 -25.52
CA TRP A 96 -0.03 -2.62 -24.85
C TRP A 96 -0.81 -3.43 -25.89
N LEU A 97 -0.62 -4.74 -25.88
CA LEU A 97 -1.42 -5.67 -26.65
C LEU A 97 -2.71 -5.96 -25.89
N ARG A 98 -3.86 -5.79 -26.56
CA ARG A 98 -5.18 -6.14 -26.01
C ARG A 98 -5.68 -7.44 -26.63
N GLU A 99 -6.07 -8.39 -25.79
CA GLU A 99 -6.59 -9.70 -26.21
C GLU A 99 -7.92 -10.00 -25.51
N ARG A 100 -8.82 -10.73 -26.20
CA ARG A 100 -9.99 -11.32 -25.56
C ARG A 100 -9.63 -12.73 -25.11
N LEU A 101 -9.91 -13.06 -23.86
CA LEU A 101 -9.73 -14.40 -23.31
C LEU A 101 -11.08 -15.13 -23.24
N ALA A 102 -11.04 -16.46 -23.31
CA ALA A 102 -12.20 -17.28 -23.01
C ALA A 102 -12.60 -17.14 -21.52
N PRO A 103 -13.90 -17.15 -21.19
CA PRO A 103 -14.41 -16.98 -19.83
C PRO A 103 -13.97 -18.06 -18.85
#